data_AF-A0A1G6K810-F1
#
_entry.id   AF-A0A1G6K810-F1
#
_cell.length_a   1.000
_cell.length_b   1.000
_cell.length_c   1.000
_cell.angle_alpha   90.00
_cell.angle_beta   90.00
_cell.angle_gamma   90.00
#
_symmetry.space_group_name_H-M   'P 1'
#
loop_
_entity.id
_entity.type
_entity.pdbx_description
1 polymer ?
#
loop_
_entity_poly.entity_id
_entity_poly.type
_entity_poly.pdbx_seq_one_letter_code
_entity_poly.pdbx_strand_id
1 'polypeptide(L)' 'MLESQDQPVGIVTGIAGPLWLTVELTGVAGHAGSVPMPLRRDALTGAAEVITGFHQAVKEAGGSAVGTVGNL' A
#
# COMPACT_ATOMS: atom_id res chain seq x y z
N MET A 1 1.28 19.17 -10.85
CA MET A 1 0.09 19.40 -11.71
C MET A 1 0.35 20.65 -12.55
N LEU A 2 -0.37 20.85 -13.65
CA LEU A 2 -0.23 22.05 -14.49
C LEU A 2 -0.65 23.30 -13.69
N GLU A 3 -1.67 23.15 -12.84
CA GLU A 3 -2.19 24.14 -11.91
C GLU A 3 -1.14 24.59 -10.89
N SER A 4 -0.35 23.65 -10.35
CA SER A 4 0.75 24.00 -9.42
C SER A 4 1.92 24.70 -10.12
N GLN A 5 1.96 24.70 -11.45
CA GLN A 5 3.01 25.31 -12.27
C GLN A 5 2.49 26.52 -13.08
N ASP A 6 1.23 26.92 -12.87
CA ASP A 6 0.55 28.00 -13.60
C ASP A 6 0.66 27.86 -15.13
N GLN A 7 0.55 26.63 -15.63
CA GLN A 7 0.68 26.32 -17.06
C GLN A 7 -0.67 25.99 -17.71
N PRO A 8 -1.01 26.62 -18.85
CA PRO A 8 -2.29 26.39 -19.52
C PRO A 8 -2.32 25.12 -20.39
N VAL A 9 -1.15 24.55 -20.72
CA VAL A 9 -1.03 23.37 -21.58
C VAL A 9 0.19 22.53 -21.20
N GLY A 10 0.05 21.20 -21.25
CA GLY A 10 1.14 20.25 -21.06
C GLY A 10 1.19 19.23 -22.20
N ILE A 11 2.40 18.84 -22.60
CA ILE A 11 2.60 17.78 -23.60
C ILE A 11 2.62 16.44 -22.88
N VAL A 12 1.72 15.53 -23.26
CA VAL A 12 1.67 14.17 -22.71
C VAL A 12 2.83 13.35 -23.27
N THR A 13 3.69 12.84 -22.40
CA THR A 13 4.85 12.00 -22.77
C THR A 13 4.61 10.51 -22.59
N GLY A 14 3.54 10.14 -21.87
CA GLY A 14 3.19 8.75 -21.60
C GLY A 14 1.95 8.62 -20.71
N ILE A 15 1.51 7.37 -20.52
CA ILE A 15 0.40 6.99 -19.66
C ILE A 15 0.92 6.00 -18.63
N ALA A 16 0.46 6.12 -17.38
CA ALA A 16 0.82 5.17 -16.33
C ALA A 16 0.28 3.77 -16.66
N GLY A 17 1.11 2.74 -16.47
CA GLY A 17 0.68 1.35 -16.55
C GLY A 17 -0.02 0.94 -15.24
N PRO A 18 -1.32 0.58 -15.27
CA PRO A 18 -2.03 0.20 -14.06
C PRO A 18 -1.71 -1.26 -13.68
N LEU A 19 -1.66 -1.52 -12.37
CA LEU A 19 -1.57 -2.86 -11.79
C LEU A 19 -2.50 -2.92 -10.59
N TRP A 20 -3.31 -3.97 -10.52
CA TRP A 20 -4.15 -4.29 -9.36
C TRP A 20 -3.70 -5.62 -8.77
N LEU A 21 -3.49 -5.64 -7.46
CA LEU A 21 -3.06 -6.81 -6.72
C LEU A 21 -4.04 -7.11 -5.60
N THR A 22 -4.22 -8.40 -5.33
CA THR A 22 -4.91 -8.89 -4.14
C THR A 22 -3.91 -9.72 -3.35
N VAL A 23 -3.81 -9.44 -2.05
CA VAL A 23 -2.90 -10.12 -1.14
C VAL A 23 -3.72 -10.74 -0.02
N GLU A 24 -3.51 -12.03 0.23
CA GLU A 24 -4.17 -12.76 1.31
C GLU A 24 -3.16 -13.08 2.41
N LEU A 25 -3.49 -12.72 3.65
CA LEU A 25 -2.71 -13.06 4.82
C LEU A 25 -3.51 -13.98 5.73
N THR A 26 -2.97 -15.17 6.01
CA THR A 26 -3.60 -16.14 6.91
C THR A 26 -2.95 -16.08 8.29
N GLY A 27 -3.75 -15.78 9.30
CA GLY A 27 -3.37 -15.81 10.71
C GLY A 27 -3.88 -17.05 11.42
N VAL A 28 -3.79 -17.05 12.75
CA VAL A 28 -4.40 -18.08 13.61
C VAL A 28 -5.40 -17.42 14.54
N ALA A 29 -6.67 -17.85 14.46
CA ALA A 29 -7.71 -17.37 15.34
C ALA A 29 -7.43 -17.79 16.79
N GLY A 30 -7.67 -16.88 17.73
CA GLY A 30 -7.47 -17.13 19.14
C GLY A 30 -8.15 -16.08 20.00
N HIS A 31 -8.52 -16.43 21.23
CA HIS A 31 -9.17 -15.48 22.12
C HIS A 31 -8.21 -14.35 22.49
N ALA A 32 -8.62 -13.10 22.23
CA ALA A 32 -7.79 -11.92 22.39
C ALA A 32 -7.22 -11.75 23.82
N GLY A 33 -7.95 -12.22 24.84
CA GLY A 33 -7.51 -12.13 26.24
C GLY A 33 -6.64 -13.28 26.75
N SER A 34 -6.62 -14.43 26.07
CA SER A 34 -5.95 -15.63 26.59
C SER A 34 -4.75 -16.10 25.78
N VAL A 35 -4.59 -15.67 24.52
CA VAL A 35 -3.41 -16.01 23.71
C VAL A 35 -2.28 -15.03 24.04
N PRO A 36 -1.18 -15.49 24.65
CA PRO A 36 -0.03 -14.62 24.95
C PRO A 36 0.61 -14.06 23.68
N MET A 37 1.11 -12.82 23.74
CA MET A 37 1.70 -12.11 22.59
C MET A 37 2.72 -12.93 21.78
N PRO A 38 3.68 -13.67 22.39
CA PRO A 38 4.66 -14.46 21.63
C PRO A 38 4.08 -15.59 20.77
N LEU A 39 2.83 -16.00 21.04
CA LEU A 39 2.16 -17.08 20.32
C LEU A 39 1.14 -16.56 19.29
N ARG A 40 0.91 -15.24 19.22
CA ARG A 40 -0.07 -14.67 18.29
C ARG A 40 0.46 -14.71 16.85
N ARG A 41 -0.45 -14.99 15.92
CA ARG A 41 -0.25 -14.88 14.46
C ARG A 41 -1.41 -14.08 13.88
N ASP A 42 -1.29 -12.76 13.96
CA ASP A 42 -2.36 -11.82 13.64
C ASP A 42 -2.26 -11.37 12.18
N ALA A 43 -3.24 -11.75 11.36
CA ALA A 43 -3.28 -11.41 9.94
C ALA A 43 -3.41 -9.90 9.69
N LEU A 44 -4.20 -9.20 10.53
CA LEU A 44 -4.46 -7.77 10.34
C LEU A 44 -3.24 -6.93 10.72
N THR A 45 -2.52 -7.34 11.76
CA THR A 45 -1.23 -6.72 12.11
C THR A 45 -0.21 -6.90 10.99
N GLY A 46 -0.10 -8.12 10.44
CA GLY A 46 0.74 -8.38 9.27
C GLY A 46 0.32 -7.56 8.04
N ALA A 47 -0.98 -7.38 7.82
CA ALA A 47 -1.50 -6.55 6.72
C ALA A 47 -1.10 -5.07 6.90
N ALA A 48 -1.13 -4.54 8.13
CA ALA A 48 -0.68 -3.18 8.42
C ALA A 48 0.82 -2.97 8.13
N GLU A 49 1.65 -3.97 8.40
CA GLU A 49 3.08 -3.94 8.04
C GLU A 49 3.26 -3.94 6.51
N VAL A 50 2.54 -4.80 5.79
CA VAL A 50 2.56 -4.85 4.32
C VAL A 50 2.13 -3.52 3.71
N ILE A 51 1.04 -2.92 4.19
CA ILE A 51 0.56 -1.61 3.71
C ILE A 51 1.61 -0.53 3.91
N THR A 52 2.24 -0.51 5.09
CA THR A 52 3.28 0.47 5.42
C THR A 52 4.51 0.28 4.54
N GLY A 53 4.96 -0.97 4.36
CA GLY A 53 6.07 -1.32 3.49
C GLY A 53 5.80 -0.97 2.03
N PHE A 54 4.60 -1.26 1.52
CA PHE A 54 4.16 -0.88 0.18
C PHE A 54 4.19 0.64 -0.01
N HIS A 55 3.68 1.41 0.97
CA HIS A 55 3.74 2.87 0.91
C HIS A 55 5.16 3.41 0.81
N GLN A 56 6.11 2.84 1.57
CA GLN A 56 7.52 3.25 1.45
C GLN A 56 8.12 2.81 0.11
N ALA A 57 7.85 1.59 -0.35
CA ALA A 57 8.34 1.11 -1.65
C ALA A 57 7.89 2.00 -2.82
N VAL A 58 6.64 2.47 -2.81
CA VAL A 58 6.13 3.42 -3.82
C VAL A 58 6.89 4.76 -3.75
N LYS A 59 7.18 5.26 -2.54
CA LYS A 59 7.96 6.49 -2.37
C LYS A 59 9.40 6.32 -2.84
N GLU A 60 10.02 5.17 -2.58
CA GLU A 60 11.40 4.86 -2.96
C GLU A 60 11.57 4.58 -4.45
N ALA A 61 10.56 3.99 -5.11
CA ALA A 61 10.56 3.78 -6.55
C ALA A 61 10.73 5.09 -7.33
N GLY A 62 10.26 6.21 -6.77
CA GLY A 62 10.47 7.55 -7.29
C GLY A 62 9.82 7.78 -8.66
N GLY A 63 10.27 8.84 -9.34
CA GLY A 63 9.75 9.22 -10.64
C GLY A 63 8.26 9.57 -10.58
N SER A 64 7.47 8.99 -11.49
CA SER A 64 6.02 9.18 -11.60
C SER A 64 5.21 8.03 -11.00
N ALA A 65 5.83 7.15 -10.21
CA ALA A 65 5.13 6.02 -9.60
C ALA A 65 4.10 6.51 -8.57
N VAL A 66 2.90 5.93 -8.63
CA VAL A 66 1.82 6.17 -7.67
C VAL A 66 1.20 4.82 -7.31
N GLY A 67 0.75 4.68 -6.06
CA GLY A 67 0.16 3.44 -5.58
C GLY A 67 -0.61 3.66 -4.29
N THR A 68 -1.72 2.94 -4.13
CA THR A 68 -2.61 3.01 -2.96
C THR A 68 -3.10 1.63 -2.57
N VAL A 69 -3.52 1.49 -1.32
CA VAL A 69 -4.28 0.33 -0.82
C VAL A 69 -5.70 0.81 -0.55
N GLY A 70 -6.67 0.27 -1.28
CA GLY A 70 -8.05 0.73 -1.24
C GLY A 70 -8.98 -0.08 -0.32
N ASN A 71 -8.57 -1.27 0.10
CA ASN A 71 -9.40 -2.18 0.90
C ASN A 71 -8.54 -3.13 1.75
N LEU A 72 -9.12 -3.64 2.85
CA LEU A 72 -8.59 -4.63 3.79
C LEU A 72 -9.59 -5.78 3.98
#